data_AF-A0A0K9XVK0-F1
#
_entry.id   AF-A0A0K9XVK0-F1
#
_cell.length_a   1.000
_cell.length_b   1.000
_cell.length_c   1.000
_cell.angle_alpha   90.00
_cell.angle_beta   90.00
_cell.angle_gamma   90.00
#
_symmetry.space_group_name_H-M   'P 1'
#
loop_
_entity.id
_entity.type
_entity.pdbx_description
1 polymer ?
#
loop_
_entity_poly.entity_id
_entity_poly.type
_entity_poly.pdbx_seq_one_letter_code
_entity_poly.pdbx_strand_id
1 'polypeptide(L)'
;MISQNFDEFTLSKRLEKFFSEKIEGSCKKSIEMYGKLTVLNLNSAYLNKYSKDYDPLDLYIFNVQSEKSQDIKYISVWVYHDQNVISGIWISKEKPLGKSKPKDDDKKESAL
;
A
#
# COMPACT_ATOMS: atom_id res chain seq x y z
N MET A 1 -2.24 -0.43 -21.41
CA MET A 1 -2.58 0.07 -20.06
C MET A 1 -3.13 -1.13 -19.30
N ILE A 2 -2.34 -1.75 -18.42
CA ILE A 2 -2.79 -2.94 -17.69
C ILE A 2 -3.70 -2.44 -16.57
N SER A 3 -5.01 -2.63 -16.71
CA SER A 3 -5.95 -2.57 -15.60
C SER A 3 -5.62 -3.77 -14.72
N GLN A 4 -5.01 -3.53 -13.56
CA GLN A 4 -4.90 -4.57 -12.54
C GLN A 4 -6.21 -4.58 -11.76
N ASN A 5 -7.04 -5.57 -12.05
CA ASN A 5 -8.24 -5.86 -11.26
C ASN A 5 -7.86 -6.82 -10.13
N PHE A 6 -8.33 -6.51 -8.92
CA PHE A 6 -8.10 -7.33 -7.73
C PHE A 6 -9.19 -8.39 -7.50
N ASP A 7 -10.01 -8.68 -8.52
CA ASP A 7 -11.22 -9.48 -8.39
C ASP A 7 -10.94 -10.95 -8.02
N GLU A 8 -9.75 -11.46 -8.36
CA GLU A 8 -9.30 -12.82 -8.04
C GLU A 8 -8.51 -12.89 -6.72
N PHE A 9 -8.31 -11.75 -6.03
CA PHE A 9 -7.54 -11.71 -4.80
C PHE A 9 -8.41 -11.98 -3.57
N THR A 10 -7.90 -12.85 -2.70
CA THR A 10 -8.49 -13.08 -1.38
C THR A 10 -7.77 -12.25 -0.32
N LEU A 11 -8.43 -12.00 0.81
CA LEU A 11 -7.78 -11.37 1.96
C LEU A 11 -7.02 -12.44 2.75
N SER A 12 -5.86 -12.10 3.29
CA SER A 12 -5.19 -12.96 4.26
C SER A 12 -6.11 -13.20 5.46
N LYS A 13 -6.04 -14.38 6.09
CA LYS A 13 -6.83 -14.72 7.29
C LYS A 13 -6.74 -13.66 8.40
N ARG A 14 -5.59 -13.00 8.50
CA ARG A 14 -5.37 -11.90 9.46
C ARG A 14 -6.20 -10.66 9.10
N LEU A 15 -6.23 -10.28 7.82
CA LEU A 15 -7.07 -9.18 7.35
C LEU A 15 -8.55 -9.53 7.44
N GLU A 16 -8.94 -10.75 7.05
CA GLU A 16 -10.32 -11.23 7.19
C GLU A 16 -10.79 -11.11 8.65
N LYS A 17 -9.98 -11.58 9.60
CA LYS A 17 -10.26 -11.46 11.03
C LYS A 17 -10.34 -10.01 11.50
N PHE A 18 -9.41 -9.17 11.03
CA PHE A 18 -9.43 -7.74 11.36
C PHE A 18 -10.73 -7.08 10.90
N PHE A 19 -11.17 -7.36 9.68
CA PHE A 19 -12.42 -6.83 9.16
C PHE A 19 -13.63 -7.47 9.86
N SER A 20 -13.70 -8.79 10.05
CA SER A 20 -14.87 -9.39 10.72
C SER A 20 -15.07 -8.89 12.15
N GLU A 21 -13.99 -8.65 12.90
CA GLU A 21 -14.08 -8.22 14.31
C GLU A 21 -14.13 -6.70 14.49
N LYS A 22 -13.54 -5.93 13.57
CA LYS A 22 -13.30 -4.49 13.77
C LYS A 22 -13.74 -3.61 12.61
N ILE A 23 -14.37 -4.14 11.55
CA ILE A 23 -14.71 -3.35 10.37
C ILE A 23 -15.68 -2.23 10.70
N GLU A 24 -16.71 -2.47 11.52
CA GLU A 24 -17.70 -1.43 11.78
C GLU A 24 -17.06 -0.24 12.53
N GLY A 25 -16.27 -0.51 13.57
CA GLY A 25 -15.55 0.52 14.30
C GLY A 25 -14.44 1.18 13.48
N SER A 26 -13.71 0.42 12.67
CA SER A 26 -12.58 0.92 11.87
C SER A 26 -13.06 1.74 10.67
N CYS A 27 -14.12 1.30 9.99
CA CYS A 27 -14.75 2.05 8.91
C CYS A 27 -15.44 3.30 9.42
N LYS A 28 -16.21 3.25 10.53
CA LYS A 28 -16.80 4.45 11.15
C LYS A 28 -15.73 5.49 11.48
N LYS A 29 -14.66 5.09 12.17
CA LYS A 29 -13.52 5.97 12.49
C LYS A 29 -12.85 6.54 11.22
N SER A 30 -12.68 5.72 10.19
CA SER A 30 -12.09 6.17 8.92
C SER A 30 -12.99 7.17 8.18
N ILE A 31 -14.30 6.97 8.17
CA ILE A 31 -15.29 7.90 7.59
C ILE A 31 -15.39 9.20 8.41
N GLU A 32 -15.28 9.12 9.73
CA GLU A 32 -15.23 10.29 10.60
C GLU A 32 -13.97 11.13 10.32
N MET A 33 -12.79 10.49 10.27
CA MET A 33 -11.51 11.17 10.10
C MET A 33 -11.26 11.66 8.66
N TYR A 34 -11.63 10.87 7.65
CA TYR A 34 -11.24 11.12 6.25
C TYR A 34 -12.45 11.35 5.33
N GLY A 35 -13.66 11.02 5.76
CA GLY A 35 -14.82 11.00 4.87
C GLY A 35 -14.71 9.87 3.85
N LYS A 36 -15.43 9.98 2.73
CA LYS A 36 -15.27 9.01 1.64
C LYS A 36 -13.88 9.16 1.03
N LEU A 37 -13.21 8.02 0.83
CA LEU A 37 -11.98 7.95 0.05
C LEU A 37 -12.31 7.52 -1.38
N THR A 38 -11.84 8.29 -2.34
CA THR A 38 -11.89 7.95 -3.76
C THR A 38 -10.51 7.50 -4.21
N VAL A 39 -10.38 6.24 -4.62
CA VAL A 39 -9.16 5.73 -5.23
C VAL A 39 -9.05 6.33 -6.64
N LEU A 40 -7.91 6.95 -6.92
CA LEU A 40 -7.63 7.57 -8.20
C LEU A 40 -6.81 6.60 -9.07
N ASN A 41 -5.57 6.95 -9.40
CA ASN A 41 -4.67 6.17 -10.21
C ASN A 41 -3.59 5.45 -9.37
N LEU A 42 -3.05 4.37 -9.94
CA LEU A 42 -1.81 3.77 -9.44
C LEU A 42 -0.69 4.81 -9.48
N ASN A 43 -0.05 5.04 -8.34
CA ASN A 43 1.08 5.96 -8.19
C ASN A 43 2.42 5.26 -8.43
N SER A 44 2.64 4.13 -7.76
CA SER A 44 3.88 3.36 -7.89
C SER A 44 3.64 1.91 -7.48
N ALA A 45 4.41 0.99 -8.06
CA ALA A 45 4.43 -0.42 -7.67
C ALA A 45 5.88 -0.84 -7.38
N TYR A 46 6.07 -1.62 -6.31
CA TYR A 46 7.33 -2.25 -5.95
C TYR A 46 7.10 -3.75 -6.07
N LEU A 47 7.54 -4.29 -7.19
CA LEU A 47 7.37 -5.70 -7.51
C LEU A 47 8.60 -6.45 -7.04
N ASN A 48 8.39 -7.46 -6.22
CA ASN A 48 9.47 -8.27 -5.72
C ASN A 48 9.82 -9.30 -6.80
N LYS A 49 11.09 -9.31 -7.24
CA LYS A 49 11.56 -10.41 -8.07
C LYS A 49 11.70 -11.62 -7.15
N TYR A 50 11.00 -12.71 -7.47
CA TYR A 50 11.09 -13.99 -6.78
C TYR A 50 12.52 -14.27 -6.31
N SER A 51 12.71 -14.34 -4.99
CA SER A 51 13.93 -14.86 -4.38
C SER A 51 13.60 -16.24 -3.83
N LYS A 52 14.53 -17.18 -3.88
CA LYS A 52 14.31 -18.54 -3.33
C LYS A 52 14.02 -18.52 -1.82
N ASP A 53 14.32 -17.42 -1.15
CA ASP A 53 14.41 -17.34 0.31
C ASP A 53 13.26 -16.53 0.95
N TYR A 54 12.46 -15.80 0.17
CA TYR A 54 11.37 -14.96 0.67
C TYR A 54 10.15 -14.99 -0.24
N ASP A 55 8.96 -15.05 0.39
CA ASP A 55 7.69 -14.91 -0.31
C ASP A 55 7.63 -13.55 -1.03
N PRO A 56 7.33 -13.52 -2.34
CA PRO A 56 7.29 -12.28 -3.12
C PRO A 56 6.11 -11.43 -2.65
N LEU A 57 6.41 -10.45 -1.80
CA LEU A 57 5.44 -9.44 -1.37
C LEU A 57 5.57 -8.19 -2.23
N ASP A 58 4.62 -8.05 -3.16
CA ASP A 58 4.47 -6.85 -3.98
C ASP A 58 3.76 -5.76 -3.19
N LEU A 59 4.12 -4.50 -3.48
CA LEU A 59 3.47 -3.32 -2.92
C LEU A 59 2.95 -2.43 -4.04
N TYR A 60 1.63 -2.22 -4.05
CA TYR A 60 0.96 -1.29 -4.93
C TYR A 60 0.51 -0.06 -4.15
N ILE A 61 0.89 1.14 -4.63
CA ILE A 61 0.53 2.40 -4.00
C ILE A 61 -0.37 3.17 -4.95
N PHE A 62 -1.57 3.53 -4.51
CA PHE A 62 -2.55 4.31 -5.24
C PHE A 62 -2.64 5.72 -4.67
N ASN A 63 -2.83 6.71 -5.54
CA ASN A 63 -3.27 8.03 -5.11
C ASN A 63 -4.73 7.95 -4.65
N VAL A 64 -5.05 8.68 -3.59
CA VAL A 64 -6.43 8.82 -3.12
C VAL A 64 -6.81 10.27 -2.91
N GLN A 65 -8.10 10.53 -3.06
CA GLN A 65 -8.72 11.77 -2.66
C GLN A 65 -9.66 11.51 -1.47
N SER A 66 -9.59 12.37 -0.47
CA SER A 66 -10.34 12.30 0.77
C SER A 66 -11.27 13.49 0.86
N GLU A 67 -12.53 13.27 1.24
CA GLU A 67 -13.52 14.35 1.38
C GLU A 67 -13.20 15.30 2.54
N LYS A 68 -12.66 14.78 3.65
CA LYS A 68 -12.46 15.55 4.88
C LYS A 68 -11.01 15.86 5.22
N SER A 69 -10.05 15.18 4.61
CA SER A 69 -8.63 15.32 4.97
C SER A 69 -7.72 15.41 3.76
N GLN A 70 -7.19 16.60 3.50
CA GLN A 70 -6.21 16.85 2.42
C GLN A 70 -4.84 16.20 2.68
N ASP A 71 -4.60 15.79 3.92
CA ASP A 71 -3.35 15.19 4.33
C ASP A 71 -3.19 13.75 3.84
N ILE A 72 -4.30 13.01 3.72
CA ILE A 72 -4.30 11.64 3.23
C ILE A 72 -4.15 11.65 1.71
N LYS A 73 -3.12 10.96 1.23
CA LYS A 73 -2.72 10.99 -0.18
C LYS A 73 -2.61 9.61 -0.81
N TYR A 74 -2.41 8.57 0.00
CA TYR A 74 -2.10 7.24 -0.51
C TYR A 74 -2.92 6.12 0.15
N ILE A 75 -3.22 5.10 -0.65
CA ILE A 75 -3.53 3.74 -0.17
C ILE A 75 -2.43 2.81 -0.66
N SER A 76 -1.85 2.06 0.27
CA SER A 76 -0.83 1.06 0.03
C SER A 76 -1.42 -0.33 0.22
N VAL A 77 -1.22 -1.22 -0.76
CA VAL A 77 -1.74 -2.59 -0.78
C VAL A 77 -0.56 -3.55 -0.92
N TRP A 78 -0.40 -4.44 0.06
CA TRP A 78 0.60 -5.49 0.03
C TRP A 78 -0.03 -6.79 -0.44
N VAL A 79 0.64 -7.46 -1.37
CA VAL A 79 0.09 -8.57 -2.14
C VAL A 79 1.11 -9.69 -2.25
N TYR A 80 0.74 -10.89 -1.86
CA TYR A 80 1.42 -12.11 -2.29
C TYR A 80 0.86 -12.47 -3.67
N HIS A 81 1.56 -12.05 -4.72
CA HIS A 81 1.05 -12.12 -6.09
C HIS A 81 0.89 -13.57 -6.58
N ASP A 82 1.73 -14.46 -6.08
CA ASP A 82 1.71 -15.89 -6.42
C ASP A 82 0.53 -16.66 -5.81
N GLN A 83 0.06 -16.20 -4.66
CA GLN A 83 -1.05 -16.79 -3.94
C GLN A 83 -2.37 -16.06 -4.20
N ASN A 84 -2.35 -14.96 -4.96
CA ASN A 84 -3.47 -14.03 -5.08
C ASN A 84 -4.04 -13.62 -3.71
N VAL A 85 -3.16 -13.24 -2.78
CA VAL A 85 -3.55 -12.85 -1.41
C VAL A 85 -3.15 -11.40 -1.12
N ILE A 86 -4.13 -10.57 -0.75
CA ILE A 86 -3.89 -9.26 -0.15
C ILE A 86 -3.54 -9.48 1.34
N SER A 87 -2.35 -9.04 1.74
CA SER A 87 -1.81 -9.22 3.09
C SER A 87 -1.91 -7.97 3.96
N GLY A 88 -1.98 -6.78 3.33
CA GLY A 88 -2.08 -5.52 4.04
C GLY A 88 -2.75 -4.42 3.21
N ILE A 89 -3.49 -3.55 3.90
CA ILE A 89 -4.04 -2.30 3.35
C ILE A 89 -3.70 -1.19 4.34
N TRP A 90 -3.14 -0.07 3.85
CA TRP A 90 -2.77 1.06 4.70
C TRP A 90 -3.10 2.40 4.03
N ILE A 91 -3.79 3.28 4.76
CA ILE A 91 -4.13 4.63 4.36
C ILE A 91 -3.11 5.57 4.99
N SER A 92 -2.46 6.43 4.20
CA SER A 92 -1.34 7.24 4.70
C SER A 92 -1.21 8.61 4.02
N LYS A 93 -0.53 9.52 4.73
CA LYS A 93 -0.10 10.83 4.22
C LYS A 93 1.15 10.72 3.34
N GLU A 94 1.97 9.71 3.62
CA GLU A 94 3.28 9.47 3.00
C GLU A 94 3.37 8.04 2.49
N LYS A 95 4.25 7.81 1.52
CA LYS A 95 4.50 6.45 1.02
C LYS A 95 5.22 5.62 2.09
N PRO A 96 4.87 4.34 2.30
CA PRO A 96 5.53 3.45 3.26
C PRO A 96 7.02 3.26 3.01
N LEU A 97 7.43 3.30 1.74
CA LEU A 97 8.82 3.25 1.33
C LEU A 97 9.27 4.67 1.04
N GLY A 98 9.57 5.43 2.09
CA GLY A 98 10.20 6.75 1.98
C GLY A 98 11.51 6.66 1.18
N LYS A 99 12.02 7.80 0.68
CA LYS A 99 13.33 7.85 0.03
C LYS A 99 14.34 7.13 0.93
N SER A 100 15.05 6.14 0.40
CA SER A 100 16.24 5.61 1.05
C SER A 100 17.06 6.81 1.51
N LYS A 101 17.40 6.88 2.80
CA LYS A 101 18.50 7.77 3.21
C LYS A 101 19.65 7.46 2.25
N PRO A 102 20.30 8.47 1.62
CA PRO A 102 21.53 8.21 0.90
C PRO A 102 22.42 7.41 1.84
N LYS A 103 22.90 6.25 1.39
CA LYS A 103 24.04 5.64 2.08
C LYS A 103 25.17 6.66 1.95
N ASP A 104 25.84 6.97 3.05
CA ASP A 104 26.93 7.96 3.10
C ASP A 104 28.08 7.67 2.10
N ASP A 105 28.07 6.50 1.44
CA ASP A 105 29.07 6.08 0.47
C ASP A 105 28.94 6.76 -0.91
N ASP A 106 27.79 7.33 -1.29
CA ASP A 106 27.62 7.99 -2.60
C ASP A 106 28.14 9.46 -2.62
N LYS A 107 28.75 9.94 -1.53
CA LYS A 107 29.25 11.32 -1.45
C LYS A 107 30.71 11.52 -1.86
N LYS A 108 31.40 10.47 -2.33
CA LYS A 108 32.83 10.56 -2.70
C LYS A 108 33.15 10.56 -4.20
N GLU A 109 32.16 10.47 -5.08
CA GLU A 109 32.41 10.45 -6.54
C GLU A 109 31.71 11.62 -7.26
N SER A 110 31.91 12.83 -6.77
CA SER A 110 31.63 14.06 -7.55
C SER A 110 32.57 15.21 -7.17
N ALA A 111 33.73 14.89 -6.61
CA ALA A 111 34.79 15.86 -6.38
C ALA A 111 36.13 15.23 -6.73
N LEU A 112 36.37 15.04 -8.03
CA LEU A 112 37.69 15.02 -8.68
C LEU A 112 37.50 15.33 -10.17
#